data_AF-A0A368FTK2-F1
#
_entry.id   AF-A0A368FTK2-F1
#
_cell.length_a   1.000
_cell.length_b   1.000
_cell.length_c   1.000
_cell.angle_alpha   90.00
_cell.angle_beta   90.00
_cell.angle_gamma   90.00
#
_symmetry.space_group_name_H-M   'P 1'
#
loop_
_entity.id
_entity.type
_entity.pdbx_description
1 polymer ?
#
loop_
_entity_poly.entity_id
_entity_poly.type
_entity_poly.pdbx_seq_one_letter_code
_entity_poly.pdbx_strand_id
1 'polypeptide(L)'
;MFFFIFTTFLHGAFILCLFFRSDLEEYKNFETRVKIRAEEKYDYSRITGKEYEMNNFISAFYDAVLLYAIALNETIAAGMDPRNGHNITSKMWGRTFDGITGNVSIDANGDRYSDYSLLDLDPAVDKFVEVAYYSGASNELKKVTDFHWIGGKPPRDSPICGYDNSKCPKGYPLHVYLLAASAGLILLLTLLFVFFWRRYKLEQELAAMSWKIRWEELDGEESQKKEKKKAKKKRSGAYYPESDPLLRSNSRGSVSSDKVGAVNHTCTQPPAMQCTYAPRPPPDFFQRFFLCRAGMVCCAFI
;
A
#
# COMPACT_ATOMS: atom_id res chain seq x y z
N MET A 1 -15.95 28.32 -6.98
CA MET A 1 -15.36 27.19 -7.74
C MET A 1 -14.71 26.20 -6.76
N PHE A 2 -15.51 25.45 -6.00
CA PHE A 2 -15.03 24.48 -4.98
C PHE A 2 -15.77 23.13 -5.03
N PHE A 3 -16.65 22.92 -6.02
CA PHE A 3 -17.51 21.74 -6.14
C PHE A 3 -16.89 20.55 -6.90
N PHE A 4 -15.63 20.66 -7.34
CA PHE A 4 -14.98 19.69 -8.25
C PHE A 4 -13.89 18.81 -7.63
N ILE A 5 -13.66 18.91 -6.30
CA ILE A 5 -12.55 18.18 -5.64
C ILE A 5 -13.02 16.87 -4.98
N PHE A 6 -14.32 16.67 -4.74
CA PHE A 6 -14.85 15.46 -4.11
C PHE A 6 -15.29 14.35 -5.08
N THR A 7 -15.36 14.60 -6.39
CA THR A 7 -15.88 13.64 -7.39
C THR A 7 -14.84 12.64 -7.90
N THR A 8 -13.58 12.71 -7.49
CA THR A 8 -12.48 11.89 -8.03
C THR A 8 -11.89 10.84 -7.07
N PHE A 9 -12.48 10.64 -5.88
CA PHE A 9 -11.97 9.69 -4.87
C PHE A 9 -12.92 8.52 -4.51
N LEU A 10 -14.08 8.42 -5.15
CA LEU A 10 -15.01 7.29 -4.99
C LEU A 10 -14.61 6.13 -5.95
N HIS A 11 -13.42 5.57 -5.75
CA HIS A 11 -12.88 4.45 -6.53
C HIS A 11 -13.21 3.05 -5.94
N GLY A 12 -14.19 2.97 -5.04
CA GLY A 12 -14.69 1.72 -4.46
C GLY A 12 -16.00 1.26 -5.11
N ALA A 13 -16.36 -0.01 -4.93
CA ALA A 13 -17.75 -0.44 -5.10
C ALA A 13 -18.52 -0.08 -3.83
N PHE A 14 -19.79 0.29 -3.97
CA PHE A 14 -20.65 0.72 -2.86
C PHE A 14 -21.63 -0.39 -2.54
N ILE A 15 -21.17 -1.35 -1.73
CA ILE A 15 -22.00 -2.45 -1.26
C ILE A 15 -22.64 -2.05 0.07
N LEU A 16 -23.96 -1.89 0.07
CA LEU A 16 -24.79 -1.68 1.25
C LEU A 16 -25.37 -3.03 1.69
N CYS A 17 -25.17 -3.39 2.96
CA CYS A 17 -25.80 -4.57 3.56
C CYS A 17 -26.99 -4.12 4.42
N LEU A 18 -28.18 -4.62 4.10
CA LEU A 18 -29.42 -4.37 4.85
C LEU A 18 -30.04 -5.69 5.29
N PHE A 19 -30.89 -5.66 6.31
CA PHE A 19 -31.80 -6.76 6.60
C PHE A 19 -32.69 -7.01 5.38
N PHE A 20 -32.96 -8.29 5.08
CA PHE A 20 -33.81 -8.68 3.96
C PHE A 20 -35.18 -8.02 4.03
N ARG A 21 -35.62 -7.45 2.91
CA ARG A 21 -36.95 -6.87 2.75
C ARG A 21 -37.75 -7.76 1.80
N SER A 22 -38.78 -8.42 2.33
CA SER A 22 -39.57 -9.37 1.56
C SER A 22 -40.34 -8.66 0.43
N ASP A 23 -40.21 -9.18 -0.79
CA ASP A 23 -40.86 -8.60 -1.98
C ASP A 23 -42.34 -9.01 -2.09
N LEU A 24 -42.85 -9.81 -1.15
CA LEU A 24 -44.23 -10.29 -1.07
C LEU A 24 -45.25 -9.15 -1.01
N GLU A 25 -46.36 -9.32 -1.72
CA GLU A 25 -47.47 -8.35 -1.72
C GLU A 25 -48.09 -8.18 -0.33
N GLU A 26 -48.16 -9.25 0.47
CA GLU A 26 -48.65 -9.19 1.85
C GLU A 26 -47.80 -8.27 2.74
N TYR A 27 -46.48 -8.31 2.57
CA TYR A 27 -45.55 -7.43 3.29
C TYR A 27 -45.73 -5.97 2.87
N LYS A 28 -45.84 -5.68 1.57
CA LYS A 28 -46.13 -4.32 1.04
C LYS A 28 -47.48 -3.77 1.55
N ASN A 29 -48.48 -4.64 1.66
CA ASN A 29 -49.76 -4.30 2.29
C ASN A 29 -49.63 -4.07 3.81
N PHE A 30 -48.78 -4.83 4.51
CA PHE A 30 -48.46 -4.58 5.91
C PHE A 30 -47.75 -3.24 6.13
N GLU A 31 -46.72 -2.92 5.36
CA GLU A 31 -46.01 -1.63 5.43
C GLU A 31 -46.98 -0.45 5.24
N THR A 32 -47.87 -0.56 4.25
CA THR A 32 -48.91 0.44 3.98
C THR A 32 -49.86 0.62 5.16
N ARG A 33 -50.31 -0.47 5.80
CA ARG A 33 -51.15 -0.41 7.02
C ARG A 33 -50.41 0.20 8.22
N VAL A 34 -49.12 -0.10 8.39
CA VAL A 34 -48.28 0.49 9.45
C VAL A 34 -48.14 1.99 9.24
N LYS A 35 -47.86 2.43 8.00
CA LYS A 35 -47.75 3.84 7.62
C LYS A 35 -49.04 4.62 7.87
N ILE A 36 -50.19 4.09 7.41
CA ILE A 36 -51.51 4.69 7.68
C ILE A 36 -51.73 4.82 9.19
N ARG A 37 -51.45 3.77 9.97
CA ARG A 37 -51.62 3.79 11.43
C ARG A 37 -50.64 4.71 12.16
N ALA A 38 -49.45 4.93 11.61
CA ALA A 38 -48.47 5.88 12.13
C ALA A 38 -48.99 7.32 12.02
N GLU A 39 -49.62 7.66 10.90
CA GLU A 39 -50.25 8.97 10.73
C GLU A 39 -51.55 9.09 11.53
N GLU A 40 -52.53 8.21 11.34
CA GLU A 40 -53.87 8.30 11.96
C GLU A 40 -53.87 8.31 13.49
N LYS A 41 -52.92 7.60 14.12
CA LYS A 41 -52.90 7.42 15.58
C LYS A 41 -51.81 8.23 16.29
N TYR A 42 -50.72 8.57 15.60
CA TYR A 42 -49.56 9.19 16.22
C TYR A 42 -49.13 10.51 15.55
N ASP A 43 -49.85 10.99 14.52
CA ASP A 43 -49.53 12.22 13.78
C ASP A 43 -48.05 12.27 13.33
N TYR A 44 -47.49 11.13 12.91
CA TYR A 44 -46.03 10.96 12.77
C TYR A 44 -45.39 12.04 11.90
N SER A 45 -45.94 12.32 10.71
CA SER A 45 -45.40 13.33 9.80
C SER A 45 -45.48 14.75 10.38
N ARG A 46 -46.51 15.06 11.18
CA ARG A 46 -46.68 16.36 11.85
C ARG A 46 -45.68 16.56 12.99
N ILE A 47 -45.33 15.50 13.72
CA ILE A 47 -44.42 15.56 14.87
C ILE A 47 -42.95 15.53 14.42
N THR A 48 -42.61 14.68 13.44
CA THR A 48 -41.23 14.49 12.99
C THR A 48 -40.81 15.39 11.83
N GLY A 49 -41.77 15.98 11.11
CA GLY A 49 -41.52 16.75 9.90
C GLY A 49 -41.04 15.92 8.71
N LYS A 50 -41.22 14.59 8.75
CA LYS A 50 -40.79 13.64 7.72
C LYS A 50 -41.86 12.61 7.45
N GLU A 51 -41.91 12.13 6.22
CA GLU A 51 -42.73 10.99 5.85
C GLU A 51 -42.29 9.73 6.63
N TYR A 52 -43.25 8.89 7.02
CA TYR A 52 -42.96 7.66 7.75
C TYR A 52 -42.31 6.60 6.85
N GLU A 53 -41.06 6.24 7.19
CA GLU A 53 -40.33 5.10 6.64
C GLU A 53 -40.44 3.89 7.56
N MET A 54 -40.68 2.70 6.99
CA MET A 54 -40.91 1.48 7.75
C MET A 54 -39.59 0.91 8.28
N ASN A 55 -39.55 0.60 9.58
CA ASN A 55 -38.38 0.07 10.26
C ASN A 55 -38.53 -1.43 10.52
N ASN A 56 -37.53 -2.23 10.11
CA ASN A 56 -37.52 -3.70 10.24
C ASN A 56 -37.68 -4.22 11.68
N PHE A 57 -37.47 -3.42 12.73
CA PHE A 57 -37.85 -3.82 14.08
C PHE A 57 -39.37 -4.05 14.23
N ILE A 58 -40.21 -3.32 13.48
CA ILE A 58 -41.67 -3.39 13.60
C ILE A 58 -42.22 -4.67 12.96
N SER A 59 -41.67 -5.08 11.81
CA SER A 59 -41.96 -6.38 11.22
C SER A 59 -41.42 -7.53 12.08
N ALA A 60 -40.24 -7.39 12.68
CA ALA A 60 -39.71 -8.37 13.62
C ALA A 60 -40.58 -8.52 14.89
N PHE A 61 -41.14 -7.42 15.43
CA PHE A 61 -42.10 -7.48 16.54
C PHE A 61 -43.43 -8.13 16.15
N TYR A 62 -43.90 -7.91 14.91
CA TYR A 62 -45.08 -8.60 14.39
C TYR A 62 -44.86 -10.13 14.35
N ASP A 63 -43.74 -10.56 13.78
CA ASP A 63 -43.35 -11.98 13.72
C ASP A 63 -43.18 -12.59 15.12
N ALA A 64 -42.63 -11.84 16.08
CA ALA A 64 -42.45 -12.30 17.46
C ALA A 64 -43.80 -12.55 18.18
N VAL A 65 -44.79 -11.68 17.97
CA VAL A 65 -46.14 -11.87 18.52
C VAL A 65 -46.85 -13.06 17.84
N LEU A 66 -46.65 -13.23 16.53
CA LEU A 66 -47.19 -14.37 15.78
C LEU A 66 -46.61 -15.70 16.28
N LEU A 67 -45.28 -15.79 16.44
CA LEU A 67 -44.59 -16.95 17.02
C LEU A 67 -45.09 -17.28 18.43
N TYR A 68 -45.24 -16.25 19.28
CA TYR A 68 -45.80 -16.42 20.62
C TYR A 68 -47.23 -16.97 20.58
N ALA A 69 -48.09 -16.47 19.69
CA ALA A 69 -49.46 -16.96 19.55
C ALA A 69 -49.51 -18.43 19.08
N ILE A 70 -48.63 -18.82 18.15
CA ILE A 70 -48.49 -20.21 17.69
C ILE A 70 -48.06 -21.12 18.85
N ALA A 71 -46.98 -20.77 19.55
CA ALA A 71 -46.45 -21.56 20.66
C ALA A 71 -47.42 -21.64 21.86
N LEU A 72 -48.14 -20.56 22.16
CA LEU A 72 -49.18 -20.52 23.19
C LEU A 72 -50.36 -21.43 22.83
N ASN A 73 -50.84 -21.38 21.58
CA ASN A 73 -51.92 -22.25 21.10
C ASN A 73 -51.53 -23.74 21.23
N GLU A 74 -50.32 -24.10 20.80
CA GLU A 74 -49.77 -25.44 20.96
C GLU A 74 -49.56 -25.86 22.43
N THR A 75 -49.32 -24.90 23.34
CA THR A 75 -49.21 -25.15 24.79
C THR A 75 -50.58 -25.49 25.39
N ILE A 76 -51.61 -24.72 25.02
CA ILE A 76 -53.00 -24.94 25.46
C ILE A 76 -53.56 -26.24 24.87
N ALA A 77 -53.32 -26.52 23.59
CA ALA A 77 -53.73 -27.76 22.92
C ALA A 77 -53.10 -29.02 23.54
N ALA A 78 -51.90 -28.88 24.13
CA ALA A 78 -51.23 -29.95 24.89
C ALA A 78 -51.71 -30.09 26.35
N GLY A 79 -52.70 -29.29 26.79
CA GLY A 79 -53.21 -29.30 28.15
C GLY A 79 -52.25 -28.74 29.20
N MET A 80 -51.22 -27.99 28.79
CA MET A 80 -50.24 -27.39 29.69
C MET A 80 -50.69 -26.01 30.18
N ASP A 81 -50.14 -25.56 31.33
CA ASP A 81 -50.43 -24.24 31.88
C ASP A 81 -49.91 -23.11 30.96
N PRO A 82 -50.78 -22.24 30.40
CA PRO A 82 -50.38 -21.10 29.58
C PRO A 82 -49.65 -19.99 30.36
N ARG A 83 -49.51 -20.10 31.68
CA ARG A 83 -48.69 -19.19 32.50
C ARG A 83 -47.25 -19.68 32.65
N ASN A 84 -46.95 -20.93 32.28
CA ASN A 84 -45.59 -21.45 32.32
C ASN A 84 -44.83 -21.01 31.06
N GLY A 85 -44.10 -19.90 31.18
CA GLY A 85 -43.28 -19.34 30.10
C GLY A 85 -42.26 -20.33 29.52
N HIS A 86 -41.69 -21.24 30.31
CA HIS A 86 -40.72 -22.22 29.82
C HIS A 86 -41.34 -23.23 28.84
N ASN A 87 -42.59 -23.65 29.10
CA ASN A 87 -43.32 -24.54 28.19
C ASN A 87 -43.65 -23.84 26.86
N ILE A 88 -43.90 -22.53 26.89
CA ILE A 88 -44.13 -21.73 25.69
C ILE A 88 -42.82 -21.52 24.93
N THR A 89 -41.74 -21.07 25.59
CA THR A 89 -40.47 -20.79 24.90
C THR A 89 -39.82 -22.06 24.34
N SER A 90 -39.94 -23.21 25.00
CA SER A 90 -39.49 -24.50 24.44
C SER A 90 -40.22 -24.90 23.15
N LYS A 91 -41.43 -24.38 22.93
CA LYS A 91 -42.19 -24.51 21.66
C LYS A 91 -41.90 -23.38 20.65
N MET A 92 -41.15 -22.35 21.03
CA MET A 92 -40.74 -21.25 20.13
C MET A 92 -39.38 -21.51 19.48
N TRP A 93 -38.51 -22.30 20.12
CA TRP A 93 -37.13 -22.54 19.67
C TRP A 93 -37.03 -23.71 18.68
N GLY A 94 -35.98 -23.72 17.85
CA GLY A 94 -35.66 -24.83 16.94
C GLY A 94 -36.72 -25.08 15.86
N ARG A 95 -37.45 -24.06 15.43
CA ARG A 95 -38.57 -24.16 14.48
C ARG A 95 -38.56 -23.06 13.43
N THR A 96 -39.36 -23.31 12.41
CA THR A 96 -39.54 -22.46 11.24
C THR A 96 -41.04 -22.18 11.07
N PHE A 97 -41.42 -20.95 10.76
CA PHE A 97 -42.82 -20.52 10.59
C PHE A 97 -42.94 -19.38 9.58
N ASP A 98 -44.09 -19.30 8.92
CA ASP A 98 -44.39 -18.21 7.98
C ASP A 98 -44.81 -16.95 8.76
N GLY A 99 -44.00 -15.89 8.65
CA GLY A 99 -44.25 -14.56 9.20
C GLY A 99 -44.48 -13.52 8.11
N ILE A 100 -44.68 -12.26 8.50
CA ILE A 100 -44.90 -11.17 7.53
C ILE A 100 -43.65 -10.85 6.73
N THR A 101 -42.47 -11.09 7.32
CA THR A 101 -41.18 -10.96 6.62
C THR A 101 -40.85 -12.15 5.69
N GLY A 102 -41.79 -13.09 5.50
CA GLY A 102 -41.55 -14.36 4.83
C GLY A 102 -41.24 -15.47 5.84
N ASN A 103 -40.43 -16.44 5.44
CA ASN A 103 -40.17 -17.61 6.26
C ASN A 103 -39.16 -17.31 7.38
N VAL A 104 -39.59 -17.39 8.64
CA VAL A 104 -38.79 -17.07 9.82
C VAL A 104 -38.34 -18.34 10.54
N SER A 105 -37.03 -18.51 10.69
CA SER A 105 -36.44 -19.63 11.45
C SER A 105 -35.80 -19.16 12.76
N ILE A 106 -36.10 -19.87 13.84
CA ILE A 106 -35.53 -19.68 15.18
C ILE A 106 -34.63 -20.88 15.47
N ASP A 107 -33.40 -20.62 15.92
CA ASP A 107 -32.44 -21.67 16.24
C ASP A 107 -32.77 -22.39 17.56
N ALA A 108 -31.97 -23.40 17.91
CA ALA A 108 -32.15 -24.18 19.15
C ALA A 108 -31.82 -23.39 20.44
N ASN A 109 -31.22 -22.20 20.30
CA ASN A 109 -30.82 -21.30 21.38
C ASN A 109 -31.87 -20.18 21.63
N GLY A 110 -32.85 -20.06 20.73
CA GLY A 110 -33.91 -19.05 20.77
C GLY A 110 -33.65 -17.81 19.92
N ASP A 111 -32.56 -17.79 19.16
CA ASP A 111 -32.14 -16.67 18.34
C ASP A 111 -32.71 -16.79 16.91
N ARG A 112 -33.14 -15.67 16.32
CA ARG A 112 -33.66 -15.66 14.94
C ARG A 112 -32.51 -15.71 13.92
N TYR A 113 -32.56 -16.66 12.99
CA TYR A 113 -31.73 -16.60 11.79
C TYR A 113 -32.06 -15.34 11.01
N SER A 114 -31.06 -14.48 10.83
CA SER A 114 -31.22 -13.21 10.13
C SER A 114 -30.81 -13.36 8.68
N ASP A 115 -31.72 -13.02 7.77
CA ASP A 115 -31.48 -12.95 6.34
C ASP A 115 -31.14 -11.51 5.93
N TYR A 116 -30.24 -11.36 4.95
CA TYR A 116 -29.67 -10.06 4.55
C TYR A 116 -29.69 -9.88 3.04
N SER A 117 -30.00 -8.66 2.60
CA SER A 117 -29.83 -8.21 1.21
C SER A 117 -28.53 -7.41 1.07
N LEU A 118 -27.73 -7.77 0.07
CA LEU A 118 -26.61 -6.98 -0.41
C LEU A 118 -27.09 -6.17 -1.60
N LEU A 119 -27.00 -4.85 -1.49
CA LEU A 119 -27.30 -3.92 -2.56
C LEU A 119 -26.00 -3.29 -3.07
N ASP A 120 -25.89 -3.11 -4.38
CA ASP A 120 -24.78 -2.42 -5.04
C ASP A 120 -25.30 -1.20 -5.80
N LEU A 121 -24.47 -0.20 -6.03
CA LEU A 121 -24.86 1.00 -6.76
C LEU A 121 -24.82 0.73 -8.28
N ASP A 122 -25.99 0.70 -8.93
CA ASP A 122 -26.07 0.64 -10.40
C ASP A 122 -25.74 2.03 -10.98
N PRO A 123 -24.62 2.19 -11.73
CA PRO A 123 -24.23 3.48 -12.31
C PRO A 123 -25.12 3.95 -13.47
N ALA A 124 -25.96 3.08 -14.04
CA ALA A 124 -26.90 3.45 -15.09
C ALA A 124 -28.21 4.02 -14.53
N VAL A 125 -28.59 3.60 -13.32
CA VAL A 125 -29.84 4.02 -12.65
C VAL A 125 -29.58 5.02 -11.51
N ASP A 126 -28.33 5.15 -11.07
CA ASP A 126 -27.87 5.94 -9.90
C ASP A 126 -28.64 5.56 -8.61
N LYS A 127 -28.85 4.24 -8.43
CA LYS A 127 -29.58 3.68 -7.28
C LYS A 127 -28.97 2.37 -6.81
N PHE A 128 -29.14 2.10 -5.53
CA PHE A 128 -28.82 0.80 -4.93
C PHE A 128 -29.84 -0.25 -5.40
N VAL A 129 -29.34 -1.33 -6.01
CA VAL A 129 -30.11 -2.47 -6.50
C VAL A 129 -29.63 -3.74 -5.80
N GLU A 130 -30.53 -4.69 -5.52
CA GLU A 130 -30.14 -5.95 -4.88
C GLU A 130 -29.31 -6.83 -5.83
N VAL A 131 -28.11 -7.19 -5.39
CA VAL A 131 -27.16 -8.03 -6.14
C VAL A 131 -27.03 -9.44 -5.58
N ALA A 132 -27.22 -9.61 -4.28
CA ALA A 132 -27.20 -10.92 -3.63
C ALA A 132 -28.04 -10.93 -2.36
N TYR A 133 -28.59 -12.10 -2.05
CA TYR A 133 -29.38 -12.38 -0.85
C TYR A 133 -28.68 -13.47 -0.04
N TYR A 134 -28.39 -13.22 1.23
CA TYR A 134 -27.87 -14.22 2.15
C TYR A 134 -29.00 -14.74 3.04
N SER A 135 -29.23 -16.05 3.02
CA SER A 135 -30.11 -16.67 4.00
C SER A 135 -29.36 -17.20 5.21
N GLY A 136 -29.74 -16.74 6.40
CA GLY A 136 -29.16 -17.15 7.66
C GLY A 136 -29.48 -18.60 8.01
N ALA A 137 -30.67 -19.09 7.63
CA ALA A 137 -31.13 -20.45 7.95
C ALA A 137 -30.40 -21.53 7.14
N SER A 138 -30.13 -21.29 5.84
CA SER A 138 -29.35 -22.21 5.00
C SER A 138 -27.85 -21.91 4.95
N ASN A 139 -27.41 -20.77 5.53
CA ASN A 139 -26.03 -20.27 5.47
C ASN A 139 -25.51 -20.20 4.03
N GLU A 140 -26.31 -19.61 3.14
CA GLU A 140 -26.08 -19.58 1.70
C GLU A 140 -26.25 -18.16 1.15
N LEU A 141 -25.25 -17.69 0.40
CA LEU A 141 -25.32 -16.44 -0.37
C LEU A 141 -25.81 -16.75 -1.80
N LYS A 142 -27.05 -16.40 -2.09
CA LYS A 142 -27.69 -16.53 -3.41
C LYS A 142 -27.47 -15.24 -4.19
N LYS A 143 -26.76 -15.34 -5.30
CA LYS A 143 -26.51 -14.21 -6.20
C LYS A 143 -27.73 -13.96 -7.08
N VAL A 144 -28.22 -12.72 -7.11
CA VAL A 144 -29.36 -12.27 -7.93
C VAL A 144 -28.87 -11.66 -9.23
N THR A 145 -27.88 -10.77 -9.16
CA THR A 145 -27.26 -10.09 -10.32
C THR A 145 -25.74 -9.98 -10.16
N ASP A 146 -25.04 -9.47 -11.18
CA ASP A 146 -23.59 -9.27 -11.15
C ASP A 146 -23.19 -8.02 -10.36
N PHE A 147 -22.23 -8.17 -9.44
CA PHE A 147 -21.62 -7.05 -8.69
C PHE A 147 -20.89 -6.08 -9.64
N HIS A 148 -21.13 -4.78 -9.48
CA HIS A 148 -20.54 -3.74 -10.30
C HIS A 148 -19.17 -3.31 -9.74
N TRP A 149 -18.11 -3.82 -10.35
CA TRP A 149 -16.73 -3.41 -10.03
C TRP A 149 -16.19 -2.47 -11.11
N ILE A 150 -15.73 -1.28 -10.73
CA ILE A 150 -15.09 -0.29 -11.64
C ILE A 150 -13.94 -0.92 -12.47
N GLY A 151 -13.19 -1.86 -11.89
CA GLY A 151 -12.11 -2.60 -12.55
C GLY A 151 -12.52 -3.92 -13.22
N GLY A 152 -13.83 -4.19 -13.36
CA GLY A 152 -14.40 -5.43 -13.89
C GLY A 152 -14.20 -6.68 -13.00
N LYS A 153 -13.56 -6.53 -11.84
CA LYS A 153 -13.28 -7.60 -10.88
C LYS A 153 -13.18 -7.03 -9.45
N PRO A 154 -13.48 -7.83 -8.41
CA PRO A 154 -13.27 -7.40 -7.04
C PRO A 154 -11.81 -7.02 -6.79
N PRO A 155 -11.55 -5.96 -5.99
CA PRO A 155 -10.20 -5.62 -5.55
C PRO A 155 -9.65 -6.73 -4.66
N ARG A 156 -8.32 -6.75 -4.47
CA ARG A 156 -7.70 -7.67 -3.51
C ARG A 156 -7.94 -7.16 -2.10
N ASP A 157 -8.35 -8.07 -1.22
CA ASP A 157 -8.53 -7.86 0.22
C ASP A 157 -7.27 -7.29 0.92
N SER A 158 -6.07 -7.61 0.42
CA SER A 158 -4.83 -7.01 0.92
C SER A 158 -3.88 -6.59 -0.22
N PRO A 159 -3.06 -5.54 0.01
CA PRO A 159 -2.05 -5.10 -0.95
C PRO A 159 -0.95 -6.18 -1.10
N ILE A 160 -0.29 -6.18 -2.26
CA ILE A 160 0.72 -7.19 -2.67
C ILE A 160 1.84 -7.33 -1.63
N CYS A 161 2.28 -6.21 -1.05
CA CYS A 161 3.33 -6.13 -0.04
C CYS A 161 2.88 -6.36 1.42
N GLY A 162 1.57 -6.54 1.65
CA GLY A 162 0.96 -6.41 2.98
C GLY A 162 0.93 -4.95 3.46
N TYR A 163 0.01 -4.61 4.37
CA TYR A 163 -0.14 -3.23 4.85
C TYR A 163 1.13 -2.66 5.50
N ASP A 164 1.89 -3.50 6.21
CA ASP A 164 3.15 -3.10 6.86
C ASP A 164 4.39 -3.23 5.95
N ASN A 165 4.21 -3.45 4.64
CA ASN A 165 5.28 -3.86 3.70
C ASN A 165 6.08 -5.12 4.13
N SER A 166 5.55 -5.91 5.08
CA SER A 166 6.24 -7.08 5.65
C SER A 166 6.46 -8.22 4.66
N LYS A 167 5.65 -8.28 3.59
CA LYS A 167 5.76 -9.26 2.49
C LYS A 167 6.57 -8.75 1.30
N CYS A 168 7.05 -7.50 1.31
CA CYS A 168 7.96 -7.02 0.28
C CYS A 168 9.33 -7.72 0.40
N PRO A 169 10.05 -7.90 -0.72
CA PRO A 169 11.47 -8.28 -0.66
C PRO A 169 12.23 -7.18 0.10
N LYS A 170 12.74 -7.52 1.28
CA LYS A 170 13.62 -6.63 2.03
C LYS A 170 14.89 -6.43 1.22
N GLY A 171 15.30 -5.17 1.03
CA GLY A 171 16.59 -4.87 0.40
C GLY A 171 17.74 -5.55 1.14
N TYR A 172 18.84 -5.79 0.43
CA TYR A 172 19.99 -6.48 1.03
C TYR A 172 20.45 -5.74 2.30
N PRO A 173 20.71 -6.47 3.40
CA PRO A 173 21.16 -5.84 4.64
C PRO A 173 22.51 -5.16 4.44
N LEU A 174 22.75 -4.09 5.20
CA LEU A 174 23.90 -3.19 5.02
C LEU A 174 25.27 -3.91 4.97
N HIS A 175 25.42 -5.05 5.66
CA HIS A 175 26.64 -5.86 5.62
C HIS A 175 26.97 -6.41 4.22
N VAL A 176 25.99 -6.67 3.35
CA VAL A 176 26.23 -7.13 1.97
C VAL A 176 26.93 -6.05 1.15
N TYR A 177 26.52 -4.79 1.31
CA TYR A 177 27.16 -3.64 0.67
C TYR A 177 28.58 -3.41 1.21
N LEU A 178 28.79 -3.55 2.52
CA LEU A 178 30.12 -3.45 3.13
C LEU A 178 31.07 -4.55 2.64
N LEU A 179 30.60 -5.80 2.56
CA LEU A 179 31.40 -6.93 2.04
C LEU A 179 31.78 -6.70 0.57
N ALA A 180 30.83 -6.29 -0.27
CA ALA A 180 31.09 -5.97 -1.68
C ALA A 180 32.11 -4.81 -1.83
N ALA A 181 31.98 -3.75 -1.03
CA ALA A 181 32.93 -2.63 -1.02
C ALA A 181 34.33 -3.06 -0.57
N SER A 182 34.44 -3.90 0.47
CA SER A 182 35.74 -4.41 0.94
C SER A 182 36.42 -5.31 -0.11
N ALA A 183 35.67 -6.16 -0.80
CA ALA A 183 36.20 -7.01 -1.87
C ALA A 183 36.71 -6.17 -3.05
N GLY A 184 35.96 -5.13 -3.44
CA GLY A 184 36.38 -4.17 -4.46
C GLY A 184 37.65 -3.40 -4.09
N LEU A 185 37.77 -2.96 -2.83
CA LEU A 185 38.97 -2.28 -2.33
C LEU A 185 40.19 -3.21 -2.34
N ILE A 186 40.05 -4.46 -1.89
CA ILE A 186 41.13 -5.46 -1.91
C ILE A 186 41.58 -5.73 -3.35
N LEU A 187 40.65 -5.92 -4.29
CA LEU A 187 40.98 -6.09 -5.71
C LEU A 187 41.76 -4.89 -6.25
N LEU A 188 41.30 -3.66 -5.99
CA LEU A 188 42.00 -2.43 -6.41
C LEU A 188 43.43 -2.37 -5.84
N LEU A 189 43.61 -2.65 -4.55
CA LEU A 189 44.93 -2.67 -3.90
C LEU A 189 45.86 -3.74 -4.50
N THR A 190 45.35 -4.95 -4.78
CA THR A 190 46.16 -6.00 -5.44
C THR A 190 46.58 -5.62 -6.86
N LEU A 191 45.70 -4.98 -7.64
CA LEU A 191 46.03 -4.49 -8.98
C LEU A 191 47.09 -3.38 -8.95
N LEU A 192 46.96 -2.42 -8.03
CA LEU A 192 47.98 -1.38 -7.81
C LEU A 192 49.32 -1.99 -7.39
N PHE A 193 49.31 -2.94 -6.44
CA PHE A 193 50.54 -3.63 -6.01
C PHE A 193 51.24 -4.34 -7.18
N VAL A 194 50.49 -5.09 -8.00
CA VAL A 194 51.05 -5.76 -9.19
C VAL A 194 51.57 -4.74 -10.22
N PHE A 195 50.89 -3.62 -10.42
CA PHE A 195 51.34 -2.54 -11.31
C PHE A 195 52.66 -1.91 -10.83
N PHE A 196 52.73 -1.50 -9.56
CA PHE A 196 53.94 -0.93 -8.96
C PHE A 196 55.09 -1.94 -8.92
N TRP A 197 54.81 -3.21 -8.62
CA TRP A 197 55.81 -4.28 -8.65
C TRP A 197 56.40 -4.47 -10.05
N ARG A 198 55.56 -4.49 -11.10
CA ARG A 198 56.02 -4.55 -12.49
C ARG A 198 56.85 -3.33 -12.88
N ARG A 199 56.42 -2.11 -12.50
CA ARG A 199 57.19 -0.88 -12.73
C ARG A 199 58.55 -0.91 -12.04
N TYR A 200 58.58 -1.27 -10.76
CA TYR A 200 59.82 -1.39 -9.99
C TYR A 200 60.78 -2.44 -10.59
N LYS A 201 60.25 -3.60 -11.01
CA LYS A 201 61.06 -4.65 -11.64
C LYS A 201 61.68 -4.18 -12.97
N LEU A 202 60.94 -3.46 -13.80
CA LEU A 202 61.46 -2.86 -15.03
C LEU A 202 62.52 -1.78 -14.76
N GLU A 203 62.33 -0.95 -13.73
CA GLU A 203 63.32 0.07 -13.33
C GLU A 203 64.60 -0.57 -12.76
N GLN A 204 64.49 -1.68 -12.03
CA GLN A 204 65.64 -2.51 -11.60
C GLN A 204 66.40 -3.10 -12.79
N GLU A 205 65.70 -3.59 -13.83
CA GLU A 205 66.33 -4.12 -15.04
C GLU A 205 67.01 -3.01 -15.88
N LEU A 206 66.46 -1.81 -15.91
CA LEU A 206 67.08 -0.62 -16.51
C LEU A 206 68.31 -0.12 -15.72
N ALA A 207 68.29 -0.20 -14.38
CA ALA A 207 69.46 0.11 -13.57
C ALA A 207 70.58 -0.95 -13.74
N ALA A 208 70.20 -2.21 -13.93
CA ALA A 208 71.12 -3.34 -14.14
C ALA A 208 71.83 -3.33 -15.51
N MET A 209 71.46 -2.46 -16.45
CA MET A 209 72.20 -2.25 -17.71
C MET A 209 73.19 -1.05 -17.68
N SER A 210 73.44 -0.46 -16.50
CA SER A 210 74.39 0.65 -16.31
C SER A 210 75.85 0.32 -16.64
N TRP A 211 76.21 -0.96 -16.79
CA TRP A 211 77.54 -1.41 -17.24
C TRP A 211 77.71 -1.41 -18.77
N LYS A 212 76.66 -1.08 -19.55
CA LYS A 212 76.70 -1.13 -21.01
C LYS A 212 77.31 0.15 -21.58
N ILE A 213 78.63 0.13 -21.81
CA ILE A 213 79.37 1.21 -22.46
C ILE A 213 78.73 1.57 -23.81
N ARG A 214 78.57 2.87 -24.05
CA ARG A 214 78.09 3.44 -25.32
C ARG A 214 79.17 3.38 -26.39
N TRP A 215 78.81 3.09 -27.63
CA TRP A 215 79.79 2.97 -28.73
C TRP A 215 80.50 4.29 -29.03
N GLU A 216 79.83 5.41 -28.74
CA GLU A 216 80.36 6.78 -28.87
C GLU A 216 81.50 7.09 -27.89
N GLU A 217 81.69 6.27 -26.84
CA GLU A 217 82.78 6.38 -25.86
C GLU A 217 83.98 5.46 -26.21
N LEU A 218 83.90 4.67 -27.29
CA LEU A 218 84.94 3.74 -27.74
C LEU A 218 85.84 4.29 -28.87
N ASP A 219 85.62 5.53 -29.31
CA ASP A 219 86.46 6.19 -30.33
C ASP A 219 87.84 6.58 -29.76
N GLY A 220 88.84 5.74 -30.04
CA GLY A 220 90.25 6.01 -29.71
C GLY A 220 90.82 7.28 -30.35
N GLU A 221 91.99 7.72 -29.86
CA GLU A 221 92.56 9.08 -30.06
C GLU A 221 92.86 9.56 -31.50
N GLU A 222 92.48 8.82 -32.54
CA GLU A 222 92.65 9.23 -33.94
C GLU A 222 91.66 10.31 -34.40
N SER A 223 90.45 10.36 -33.82
CA SER A 223 89.40 11.36 -34.15
C SER A 223 89.86 12.79 -33.83
N GLN A 224 90.53 12.98 -32.69
CA GLN A 224 91.13 14.24 -32.20
C GLN A 224 92.08 14.91 -33.21
N LYS A 225 92.75 14.15 -34.09
CA LYS A 225 93.67 14.69 -35.11
C LYS A 225 92.95 15.27 -36.33
N LYS A 226 91.71 14.86 -36.62
CA LYS A 226 90.92 15.38 -37.75
C LYS A 226 90.27 16.73 -37.43
N GLU A 227 89.84 16.96 -36.19
CA GLU A 227 89.27 18.25 -35.77
C GLU A 227 90.31 19.38 -35.71
N LYS A 228 91.50 19.12 -35.16
CA LYS A 228 92.59 20.12 -35.07
C LYS A 228 93.03 20.66 -36.43
N LYS A 229 92.84 19.92 -37.53
CA LYS A 229 93.06 20.40 -38.90
C LYS A 229 91.92 21.29 -39.45
N LYS A 230 90.68 21.08 -39.03
CA LYS A 230 89.53 21.94 -39.42
C LYS A 230 89.53 23.28 -38.67
N ALA A 231 89.92 23.28 -37.38
CA ALA A 231 89.97 24.48 -36.55
C ALA A 231 90.94 25.57 -37.07
N LYS A 232 92.03 25.20 -37.77
CA LYS A 232 93.04 26.17 -38.23
C LYS A 232 92.62 27.00 -39.47
N LYS A 233 91.54 26.64 -40.18
CA LYS A 233 91.07 27.35 -41.39
C LYS A 233 89.90 28.32 -41.14
N LYS A 234 89.30 28.34 -39.94
CA LYS A 234 88.12 29.17 -39.63
C LYS A 234 88.41 30.24 -38.56
N ARG A 235 89.53 30.97 -38.71
CA ARG A 235 90.02 31.97 -37.74
C ARG A 235 90.07 33.38 -38.36
N SER A 236 88.90 33.91 -38.71
CA SER A 236 88.67 35.33 -39.02
C SER A 236 87.16 35.64 -38.87
N GLY A 237 86.79 36.43 -37.85
CA GLY A 237 85.39 36.69 -37.46
C GLY A 237 85.22 36.47 -35.94
N ALA A 238 84.65 37.44 -35.23
CA ALA A 238 84.89 37.62 -33.79
C ALA A 238 83.81 37.08 -32.82
N TYR A 239 84.29 36.91 -31.58
CA TYR A 239 83.70 36.59 -30.26
C TYR A 239 82.92 37.82 -29.71
N TYR A 240 81.82 37.81 -28.93
CA TYR A 240 80.91 36.83 -28.27
C TYR A 240 79.66 37.63 -27.74
N PRO A 241 78.72 37.14 -26.89
CA PRO A 241 78.56 35.82 -26.25
C PRO A 241 77.16 35.16 -26.42
N GLU A 242 77.10 33.91 -25.97
CA GLU A 242 75.95 33.00 -25.96
C GLU A 242 75.42 32.82 -24.52
N SER A 243 74.13 32.52 -24.35
CA SER A 243 73.51 32.24 -23.04
C SER A 243 72.84 30.86 -23.06
N ASP A 244 73.35 29.93 -22.25
CA ASP A 244 72.79 28.59 -22.08
C ASP A 244 71.31 28.62 -21.62
N PRO A 245 70.42 27.83 -22.24
CA PRO A 245 69.13 27.51 -21.66
C PRO A 245 69.29 26.43 -20.59
N LEU A 246 69.41 26.86 -19.33
CA LEU A 246 69.18 26.00 -18.17
C LEU A 246 67.75 25.42 -18.23
N LEU A 247 67.62 24.10 -18.43
CA LEU A 247 66.37 23.39 -18.14
C LEU A 247 66.20 23.22 -16.62
N ARG A 248 65.85 24.32 -15.96
CA ARG A 248 65.37 24.33 -14.58
C ARG A 248 63.84 24.27 -14.59
N SER A 249 63.29 23.33 -13.84
CA SER A 249 61.86 23.29 -13.53
C SER A 249 61.40 24.61 -12.89
N ASN A 250 60.27 25.17 -13.35
CA ASN A 250 59.23 25.61 -12.42
C ASN A 250 57.88 25.86 -13.10
N SER A 251 56.84 25.65 -12.30
CA SER A 251 55.45 25.93 -12.60
C SER A 251 55.12 27.42 -12.55
N ARG A 252 54.19 27.86 -13.43
CA ARG A 252 52.98 28.66 -13.14
C ARG A 252 52.49 29.36 -14.42
N GLY A 253 51.22 29.18 -14.74
CA GLY A 253 50.50 29.95 -15.74
C GLY A 253 49.11 30.27 -15.20
N SER A 254 48.89 31.53 -14.84
CA SER A 254 47.62 32.06 -14.36
C SER A 254 47.15 33.18 -15.28
N VAL A 255 45.97 33.07 -15.88
CA VAL A 255 45.23 34.22 -16.43
C VAL A 255 43.72 33.97 -16.27
N SER A 256 43.01 35.00 -15.81
CA SER A 256 41.55 35.13 -15.69
C SER A 256 40.91 35.30 -17.09
N SER A 257 39.62 35.14 -17.39
CA SER A 257 38.37 35.02 -16.63
C SER A 257 37.37 34.24 -17.49
N ASP A 258 36.27 33.76 -16.90
CA ASP A 258 34.96 34.24 -17.40
C ASP A 258 33.83 34.06 -16.37
N LYS A 259 32.86 34.97 -16.42
CA LYS A 259 31.74 35.05 -15.46
C LYS A 259 30.52 34.28 -15.97
N VAL A 260 30.03 33.32 -15.19
CA VAL A 260 28.60 32.98 -15.15
C VAL A 260 28.18 32.89 -13.69
N GLY A 261 27.16 33.66 -13.32
CA GLY A 261 26.72 33.78 -11.93
C GLY A 261 25.94 32.55 -11.45
N ALA A 262 26.33 32.00 -10.30
CA ALA A 262 25.53 31.02 -9.59
C ALA A 262 24.38 31.72 -8.85
N VAL A 263 23.14 31.33 -9.13
CA VAL A 263 21.97 31.72 -8.32
C VAL A 263 21.89 30.78 -7.12
N ASN A 264 22.15 31.32 -5.93
CA ASN A 264 21.93 30.60 -4.68
C ASN A 264 20.43 30.52 -4.36
N HIS A 265 19.79 29.39 -4.66
CA HIS A 265 18.53 29.04 -4.03
C HIS A 265 18.77 28.33 -2.70
N THR A 266 18.90 29.11 -1.63
CA THR A 266 18.77 28.62 -0.26
C THR A 266 17.35 28.13 -0.03
N CYS A 267 17.15 26.81 0.02
CA CYS A 267 15.87 26.25 0.43
C CYS A 267 15.86 26.07 1.95
N THR A 268 15.34 27.06 2.68
CA THR A 268 15.10 26.96 4.12
C THR A 268 14.02 25.92 4.39
N GLN A 269 14.37 24.82 5.04
CA GLN A 269 13.39 23.86 5.55
C GLN A 269 12.55 24.51 6.67
N PRO A 270 11.21 24.36 6.67
CA PRO A 270 10.41 24.58 7.88
C PRO A 270 10.70 23.46 8.90
N PRO A 271 10.55 23.71 10.21
CA PRO A 271 10.84 22.73 11.24
C PRO A 271 9.88 21.53 11.18
N ALA A 272 10.41 20.34 11.49
CA ALA A 272 9.63 19.10 11.51
C ALA A 272 8.54 19.14 12.59
N MET A 273 7.29 18.91 12.18
CA MET A 273 6.18 18.69 13.11
C MET A 273 6.32 17.29 13.72
N GLN A 274 6.56 17.21 15.03
CA GLN A 274 6.69 15.92 15.73
C GLN A 274 5.30 15.31 15.94
N CYS A 275 5.00 14.23 15.21
CA CYS A 275 3.90 13.33 15.56
C CYS A 275 4.35 12.44 16.74
N THR A 276 3.95 12.80 17.95
CA THR A 276 4.13 11.96 19.14
C THR A 276 3.17 10.76 19.07
N TYR A 277 3.71 9.55 19.21
CA TYR A 277 2.88 8.35 19.35
C TYR A 277 2.16 8.38 20.70
N ALA A 278 0.83 8.33 20.68
CA ALA A 278 0.05 7.98 21.86
C ALA A 278 0.29 6.50 22.24
N PRO A 279 0.39 6.15 23.54
CA PRO A 279 0.56 4.77 23.95
C PRO A 279 -0.69 3.93 23.66
N ARG A 280 -0.49 2.65 23.31
CA ARG A 280 -1.61 1.71 23.07
C ARG A 280 -2.37 1.45 24.38
N PRO A 281 -3.71 1.33 24.35
CA PRO A 281 -4.46 0.76 25.47
C PRO A 281 -4.14 -0.74 25.63
N PRO A 282 -4.34 -1.32 26.83
CA PRO A 282 -4.04 -2.72 27.13
C PRO A 282 -4.98 -3.71 26.40
N PRO A 283 -4.57 -4.99 26.25
CA PRO A 283 -5.15 -5.93 25.29
C PRO A 283 -6.40 -6.68 25.79
N ASP A 284 -7.33 -6.00 26.48
CA ASP A 284 -8.51 -6.64 27.10
C ASP A 284 -9.83 -5.88 26.84
N PHE A 285 -9.97 -5.23 25.69
CA PHE A 285 -11.27 -4.73 25.24
C PHE A 285 -11.88 -5.64 24.16
N PHE A 286 -12.81 -6.51 24.60
CA PHE A 286 -13.52 -7.47 23.77
C PHE A 286 -14.37 -6.77 22.69
N GLN A 287 -13.82 -6.65 21.48
CA GLN A 287 -14.61 -6.39 20.29
C GLN A 287 -14.85 -7.72 19.58
N ARG A 288 -16.01 -8.35 19.87
CA ARG A 288 -16.50 -9.51 19.11
C ARG A 288 -16.82 -9.06 17.69
N PHE A 289 -15.81 -9.06 16.83
CA PHE A 289 -16.03 -9.04 15.39
C PHE A 289 -16.82 -10.31 15.03
N PHE A 290 -18.04 -10.13 14.52
CA PHE A 290 -18.75 -11.20 13.85
C PHE A 290 -17.94 -11.60 12.62
N LEU A 291 -17.30 -12.76 12.68
CA LEU A 291 -16.63 -13.38 11.56
C LEU A 291 -17.69 -13.81 10.54
N CYS A 292 -18.00 -12.92 9.61
CA CYS A 292 -18.70 -13.28 8.39
C CYS A 292 -17.77 -14.22 7.61
N ARG A 293 -17.99 -15.54 7.70
CA ARG A 293 -17.09 -16.60 7.21
C ARG A 293 -17.15 -16.78 5.68
N ALA A 294 -17.34 -15.67 4.96
CA ALA A 294 -17.58 -15.61 3.52
C ALA A 294 -16.92 -14.37 2.87
N GLY A 295 -15.67 -14.06 3.22
CA GLY A 295 -14.73 -13.34 2.34
C GLY A 295 -15.08 -11.93 1.86
N MET A 296 -16.10 -11.26 2.40
CA MET A 296 -16.49 -9.90 2.05
C MET A 296 -16.26 -8.95 3.21
N VAL A 297 -15.35 -7.99 3.01
CA VAL A 297 -15.12 -6.88 3.93
C VAL A 297 -16.08 -5.74 3.57
N CYS A 298 -17.13 -5.54 4.38
CA CYS A 298 -17.91 -4.31 4.32
C CYS A 298 -17.11 -3.14 4.90
N CYS A 299 -16.62 -2.24 4.05
CA CYS A 299 -16.10 -0.95 4.48
C CYS A 299 -17.26 -0.02 4.88
N ALA A 300 -17.67 -0.08 6.15
CA ALA A 300 -18.48 0.98 6.74
C ALA A 300 -17.58 2.19 7.07
N PHE A 301 -17.66 3.25 6.28
CA PHE A 301 -17.22 4.58 6.71
C PHE A 301 -18.33 5.21 7.55
N ILE A 302 -17.96 5.69 8.74
CA ILE A 302 -18.75 6.57 9.61
C ILE A 302 -18.31 8.01 9.32
#